data_AF-A0A6P5RSJ3-F1
#
_entry.id   AF-A0A6P5RSJ3-F1
#
_cell.length_a   1.000
_cell.length_b   1.000
_cell.length_c   1.000
_cell.angle_alpha   90.00
_cell.angle_beta   90.00
_cell.angle_gamma   90.00
#
_symmetry.space_group_name_H-M   'P 1'
#
loop_
_entity.id
_entity.type
_entity.pdbx_description
1 polymer ?
#
loop_
_entity_poly.entity_id
_entity_poly.type
_entity_poly.pdbx_seq_one_letter_code
_entity_poly.pdbx_strand_id
1 'polypeptide(L)'
;DAHEFLNFLLNELVDILEKEAQAAKSDQETSSPPEKMVNGPKNAQANGSHKDPLVTWVHKNFQGILTNETRCLRCETVTARDETFFDLSLDIEQNSSITSCLKNFSSTETLNAEDKFFCDKCCR
;
A
#
# COMPACT_ATOMS: atom_id res chain seq x y z
N ASP A 1 9.49 4.68 21.14
CA ASP A 1 9.91 3.32 20.78
C ASP A 1 10.88 3.39 19.59
N ALA A 2 11.85 2.47 19.42
CA ALA A 2 12.77 2.50 18.28
C ALA A 2 12.09 2.07 16.96
N HIS A 3 11.12 1.15 17.03
CA HIS A 3 10.31 0.71 15.90
C HIS A 3 9.40 1.84 15.40
N GLU A 4 8.77 2.57 16.31
CA GLU A 4 7.97 3.76 15.99
C GLU A 4 8.82 4.84 15.29
N PHE A 5 10.04 5.07 15.78
CA PHE A 5 10.97 6.01 15.13
C PHE A 5 11.36 5.57 13.71
N LEU A 6 11.61 4.28 13.49
CA LEU A 6 11.90 3.73 12.16
C LEU A 6 10.72 3.99 11.20
N ASN A 7 9.50 3.70 11.65
CA ASN A 7 8.30 3.92 10.86
C ASN A 7 8.11 5.40 10.51
N PHE A 8 8.27 6.29 11.48
CA PHE A 8 8.25 7.73 11.23
C PHE A 8 9.29 8.14 10.18
N LEU A 9 10.54 7.68 10.33
CA LEU A 9 11.63 8.04 9.43
C LEU A 9 11.41 7.56 7.99
N LEU A 10 10.98 6.30 7.80
CA LEU A 10 10.76 5.75 6.46
C LEU A 10 9.63 6.49 5.73
N ASN A 11 8.55 6.81 6.43
CA ASN A 11 7.44 7.58 5.87
C ASN A 11 7.86 9.02 5.52
N GLU A 12 8.60 9.70 6.40
CA GLU A 12 9.10 11.05 6.12
C GLU A 12 10.05 11.06 4.90
N LEU A 13 10.89 10.04 4.74
CA LEU A 13 11.74 9.89 3.56
C LEU A 13 10.91 9.69 2.28
N VAL A 14 9.85 8.88 2.33
CA VAL A 14 8.93 8.72 1.19
C VAL A 14 8.33 10.08 0.80
N ASP A 15 7.78 10.81 1.77
CA ASP A 15 7.13 12.10 1.53
C ASP A 15 8.08 13.13 0.91
N ILE A 16 9.32 13.21 1.41
CA ILE A 16 10.34 14.11 0.85
C ILE A 16 10.65 13.75 -0.61
N LEU A 17 10.90 12.47 -0.88
CA LEU A 17 11.25 11.99 -2.23
C LEU A 17 10.10 12.17 -3.22
N GLU A 18 8.86 11.99 -2.77
CA GLU A 18 7.69 12.24 -3.60
C GLU A 18 7.53 13.72 -3.94
N LYS A 19 7.71 14.61 -2.95
CA LYS A 19 7.68 16.07 -3.16
C LYS A 19 8.77 16.53 -4.13
N GLU A 20 10.00 16.03 -3.97
CA GLU A 20 11.12 16.34 -4.88
C GLU A 20 10.83 15.87 -6.32
N ALA A 21 10.31 14.64 -6.48
CA ALA A 21 9.98 14.10 -7.79
C ALA A 21 8.82 14.85 -8.47
N GLN A 22 7.88 15.39 -7.70
CA GLN A 22 6.80 16.23 -8.21
C GLN A 22 7.30 17.62 -8.62
N ALA A 23 8.15 18.25 -7.80
CA ALA A 23 8.75 19.54 -8.12
C ALA A 23 9.56 19.48 -9.42
N ALA A 24 10.39 18.44 -9.60
CA ALA A 24 11.18 18.24 -10.82
C ALA A 24 10.33 18.07 -12.09
N LYS A 25 9.12 17.51 -11.97
CA LYS A 25 8.16 17.39 -13.09
C LYS A 25 7.51 18.73 -13.44
N SER A 26 7.26 19.58 -12.46
CA SER A 26 6.66 20.92 -12.68
C SER A 26 7.60 21.87 -13.42
N ASP A 27 8.91 21.78 -13.18
CA ASP A 27 9.90 22.63 -13.86
C ASP A 27 10.09 22.24 -15.34
N GLN A 28 9.86 20.97 -15.71
CA GLN A 28 9.96 20.51 -17.10
C GLN A 28 8.79 20.96 -17.99
N GLU A 29 7.59 21.19 -17.44
CA GLU A 29 6.43 21.69 -18.21
C GLU A 29 6.56 23.18 -18.59
N THR A 30 7.50 23.92 -17.99
CA THR A 30 7.67 25.38 -18.21
C THR A 30 8.69 25.72 -19.32
N SER A 31 9.30 24.73 -19.99
CA SER A 31 10.39 24.96 -20.96
C SER A 31 10.09 24.53 -22.42
N SER A 32 8.83 24.23 -22.77
CA SER A 32 8.45 24.00 -24.17
C SER A 32 8.28 25.32 -24.93
N PRO A 33 8.93 25.53 -26.10
CA PRO A 33 8.70 26.72 -26.94
C PRO A 33 7.28 26.73 -27.54
N PRO A 34 6.64 27.90 -27.73
CA PRO A 34 5.34 28.00 -28.36
C PRO A 34 5.50 27.96 -29.89
N GLU A 35 5.20 26.83 -30.53
CA GLU A 35 4.98 26.82 -31.99
C GLU A 35 3.63 26.23 -32.40
N LYS A 36 2.75 27.20 -32.75
CA LYS A 36 1.75 27.20 -33.83
C LYS A 36 0.42 26.45 -33.64
N MET A 37 -0.61 27.30 -33.62
CA MET A 37 -2.04 27.05 -33.71
C MET A 37 -2.45 26.22 -34.94
N VAL A 38 -3.31 25.20 -34.73
CA VAL A 38 -4.42 24.87 -35.64
C VAL A 38 -5.64 24.50 -34.78
N ASN A 39 -6.76 25.16 -35.05
CA ASN A 39 -8.06 25.03 -34.36
C ASN A 39 -8.72 23.66 -34.56
N GLY A 40 -9.28 23.07 -33.48
CA GLY A 40 -10.23 21.95 -33.51
C GLY A 40 -11.02 21.86 -32.19
N PRO A 41 -12.32 21.50 -32.20
CA PRO A 41 -13.24 21.87 -31.13
C PRO A 41 -13.11 21.04 -29.85
N LYS A 42 -13.35 21.75 -28.74
CA LYS A 42 -13.32 21.29 -27.35
C LYS A 42 -14.27 20.12 -27.10
N ASN A 43 -13.74 19.00 -26.61
CA ASN A 43 -14.48 18.09 -25.74
C ASN A 43 -13.69 17.95 -24.45
N ALA A 44 -14.21 18.55 -23.39
CA ALA A 44 -13.74 18.38 -22.03
C ALA A 44 -14.14 16.98 -21.56
N GLN A 45 -13.21 16.04 -21.67
CA GLN A 45 -13.26 14.80 -20.89
C GLN A 45 -12.30 14.96 -19.72
N ALA A 46 -12.89 14.95 -18.53
CA ALA A 46 -12.21 14.90 -17.25
C ALA A 46 -11.40 13.59 -17.18
N ASN A 47 -10.18 13.61 -17.69
CA ASN A 47 -9.19 12.60 -17.40
C ASN A 47 -8.67 12.86 -15.99
N GLY A 48 -9.37 12.31 -15.00
CA GLY A 48 -8.76 12.02 -13.71
C GLY A 48 -7.60 11.07 -13.99
N SER A 49 -6.39 11.60 -14.15
CA SER A 49 -5.21 10.75 -14.27
C SER A 49 -5.08 10.04 -12.93
N HIS A 50 -5.44 8.76 -12.88
CA HIS A 50 -4.89 7.84 -11.91
C HIS A 50 -3.38 7.82 -12.19
N LYS A 51 -2.66 8.76 -11.57
CA LYS A 51 -1.20 8.71 -11.55
C LYS A 51 -0.88 7.52 -10.67
N ASP A 52 -0.28 6.50 -11.27
CA ASP A 52 0.30 5.42 -10.49
C ASP A 52 1.19 6.01 -9.38
N PRO A 53 1.08 5.51 -8.13
CA PRO A 53 1.86 6.02 -7.01
C PRO A 53 3.35 6.03 -7.35
N LEU A 54 4.05 7.08 -6.94
CA LEU A 54 5.45 7.24 -7.28
C LEU A 54 6.31 6.29 -6.45
N VAL A 55 6.94 5.31 -7.09
CA VAL A 55 7.76 4.31 -6.39
C VAL A 55 9.15 4.87 -6.08
N THR A 56 9.30 5.42 -4.87
CA THR A 56 10.60 5.89 -4.32
C THR A 56 11.59 4.75 -4.08
N TRP A 57 12.86 5.07 -3.81
CA TRP A 57 13.85 4.05 -3.46
C TRP A 57 13.53 3.37 -2.12
N VAL A 58 12.84 4.06 -1.20
CA VAL A 58 12.39 3.47 0.07
C VAL A 58 11.46 2.31 -0.22
N HIS A 59 10.45 2.52 -1.08
CA HIS A 59 9.56 1.45 -1.51
C HIS A 59 10.34 0.28 -2.15
N LYS A 60 11.33 0.56 -3.00
CA LYS A 60 12.12 -0.49 -3.66
C LYS A 60 12.94 -1.36 -2.70
N ASN A 61 13.37 -0.82 -1.57
CA ASN A 61 14.27 -1.52 -0.64
C ASN A 61 13.52 -2.13 0.55
N PHE A 62 12.44 -1.49 1.01
CA PHE A 62 11.75 -1.87 2.24
C PHE A 62 10.32 -2.35 2.01
N GLN A 63 9.68 -2.03 0.88
CA GLN A 63 8.28 -2.41 0.69
C GLN A 63 8.14 -3.90 0.36
N GLY A 64 7.39 -4.60 1.20
CA GLY A 64 6.80 -5.90 0.90
C GLY A 64 5.30 -5.81 0.64
N ILE A 65 4.70 -6.94 0.25
CA ILE A 65 3.25 -7.11 0.09
C ILE A 65 2.82 -8.29 0.96
N LEU A 66 1.80 -8.09 1.78
CA LEU A 66 1.12 -9.11 2.55
C LEU A 66 -0.29 -9.31 1.95
N THR A 67 -0.62 -10.54 1.59
CA THR A 67 -1.97 -10.89 1.13
C THR A 67 -2.77 -11.44 2.31
N ASN A 68 -3.71 -10.64 2.80
CA ASN A 68 -4.65 -11.03 3.85
C ASN A 68 -5.84 -11.76 3.25
N GLU A 69 -5.94 -13.07 3.51
CA GLU A 69 -7.08 -13.90 3.10
C GLU A 69 -8.07 -14.08 4.24
N THR A 70 -9.34 -13.79 3.98
CA THR A 70 -10.45 -14.06 4.90
C THR A 70 -11.42 -15.02 4.25
N ARG A 71 -11.70 -16.14 4.93
CA ARG A 71 -12.68 -17.14 4.50
C ARG A 71 -13.90 -17.10 5.39
N CYS A 72 -15.08 -16.85 4.80
CA CYS A 72 -16.33 -17.02 5.52
C CYS A 72 -16.61 -18.51 5.77
N LEU A 73 -16.67 -18.93 7.03
CA LEU A 73 -16.95 -20.34 7.37
C LEU A 73 -18.41 -20.78 7.14
N ARG A 74 -19.31 -19.86 6.75
CA ARG A 74 -20.72 -20.17 6.45
C ARG A 74 -20.99 -20.41 4.96
N CYS A 75 -20.48 -19.53 4.11
CA CYS A 75 -20.71 -19.57 2.66
C CYS A 75 -19.44 -19.89 1.85
N GLU A 76 -18.31 -20.11 2.55
CA GLU A 76 -17.01 -20.45 1.98
C GLU A 76 -16.39 -19.41 1.04
N THR A 77 -17.02 -18.23 0.92
CA THR A 77 -16.48 -17.11 0.15
C THR A 77 -15.14 -16.69 0.74
N VAL A 78 -14.13 -16.59 -0.12
CA VAL A 78 -12.79 -16.11 0.20
C VAL A 78 -12.64 -14.71 -0.37
N THR A 79 -12.20 -13.79 0.47
CA THR A 79 -11.76 -12.44 0.08
C THR A 79 -10.27 -12.33 0.33
N ALA A 80 -9.52 -11.78 -0.62
CA ALA A 80 -8.11 -11.50 -0.48
C ALA A 80 -7.89 -10.00 -0.61
N ARG A 81 -7.02 -9.44 0.22
CA ARG A 81 -6.62 -8.04 0.18
C ARG A 81 -5.10 -7.95 0.29
N ASP A 82 -4.48 -7.29 -0.67
CA ASP A 82 -3.06 -6.97 -0.62
C ASP A 82 -2.84 -5.69 0.20
N GLU A 83 -1.90 -5.75 1.12
CA GLU A 83 -1.46 -4.63 1.95
C GLU A 83 0.06 -4.49 1.86
N THR A 84 0.54 -3.27 1.65
CA THR A 84 1.98 -2.97 1.61
C THR A 84 2.51 -2.72 3.01
N PHE A 85 3.74 -3.15 3.29
CA PHE A 85 4.41 -2.91 4.57
C PHE A 85 5.88 -2.53 4.35
N PHE A 86 6.47 -1.79 5.30
CA PHE A 86 7.92 -1.53 5.33
C PHE A 86 8.67 -2.39 6.36
N ASP A 87 7.95 -2.92 7.34
CA ASP A 87 8.46 -3.85 8.33
C ASP A 87 7.42 -4.92 8.68
N LEU A 88 7.87 -6.01 9.30
CA LEU A 88 7.01 -7.03 9.87
C LEU A 88 7.17 -7.04 11.38
N SER A 89 6.09 -6.68 12.08
CA SER A 89 6.01 -6.81 13.53
C SER A 89 5.60 -8.23 13.89
N LEU A 90 6.49 -8.97 14.54
CA LEU A 90 6.27 -10.37 14.91
C LEU A 90 6.04 -10.50 16.41
N ASP A 91 5.02 -11.26 16.79
CA ASP A 91 4.88 -11.75 18.16
C ASP A 91 5.96 -12.79 18.43
N ILE A 92 6.75 -12.55 19.48
CA ILE A 92 7.86 -13.43 19.86
C ILE A 92 7.42 -14.38 20.96
N GLU A 93 7.54 -15.67 20.67
CA GLU A 93 7.29 -16.73 21.64
C GLU A 93 8.59 -17.15 22.36
N GLN A 94 8.50 -17.39 23.66
CA GLN A 94 9.64 -17.85 24.46
C GLN A 94 10.14 -19.21 23.97
N ASN A 95 11.46 -19.38 23.90
CA ASN A 95 12.12 -20.61 23.41
C ASN A 95 11.76 -20.99 21.97
N SER A 96 11.32 -20.02 21.16
CA SER A 96 11.02 -20.19 19.75
C SER A 96 12.13 -19.60 18.86
N SER A 97 12.12 -19.96 17.58
CA SER A 97 13.01 -19.37 16.57
C SER A 97 12.30 -18.25 15.81
N ILE A 98 13.03 -17.31 15.23
CA ILE A 98 12.45 -16.28 14.34
C ILE A 98 11.69 -16.93 13.18
N THR A 99 12.22 -18.00 12.60
CA THR A 99 11.53 -18.76 11.55
C THR A 99 10.19 -19.33 12.03
N SER A 100 10.11 -19.78 13.29
CA SER A 100 8.85 -20.25 13.88
C SER A 100 7.87 -19.09 14.10
N CYS A 101 8.33 -17.94 14.61
CA CYS A 101 7.49 -16.76 14.81
C CYS A 101 6.95 -16.24 13.48
N LEU A 102 7.75 -16.24 12.40
CA LEU A 102 7.32 -15.89 11.04
C LEU A 102 6.27 -16.88 10.48
N LYS A 103 6.40 -18.16 10.79
CA LYS A 103 5.37 -19.16 10.41
C LYS A 103 4.08 -18.92 11.19
N ASN A 104 4.17 -18.54 12.46
CA ASN A 104 2.99 -18.22 13.27
C ASN A 104 2.30 -16.95 12.78
N PHE A 105 3.06 -15.92 12.40
CA PHE A 105 2.53 -14.69 11.80
C PHE A 105 1.69 -14.95 10.55
N SER A 106 2.05 -15.94 9.73
CA SER A 106 1.29 -16.32 8.53
C SER A 106 0.32 -17.49 8.76
N SER A 107 0.07 -17.86 10.01
CA SER A 107 -0.87 -18.94 10.34
C SER A 107 -2.32 -18.49 10.19
N THR A 108 -3.21 -19.45 9.93
CA THR A 108 -4.65 -19.17 9.87
C THR A 108 -5.22 -19.04 11.28
N GLU A 109 -5.81 -17.89 11.57
CA GLU A 109 -6.59 -17.68 12.78
C GLU A 109 -8.10 -17.81 12.50
N THR A 110 -8.84 -18.36 13.46
CA THR A 110 -10.31 -18.38 13.41
C THR A 110 -10.87 -17.32 14.34
N LEU A 111 -11.51 -16.32 13.75
CA LEU A 111 -12.10 -15.20 14.47
C LEU A 111 -13.48 -15.57 15.01
N ASN A 112 -13.72 -15.26 16.29
CA ASN A 112 -14.89 -15.70 17.04
C ASN A 112 -15.63 -14.51 17.66
N ALA A 113 -16.88 -14.74 18.05
CA ALA A 113 -17.72 -13.79 18.78
C ALA A 113 -17.67 -12.35 18.24
N GLU A 114 -16.98 -11.45 18.95
CA GLU A 114 -16.92 -10.01 18.69
C GLU A 114 -15.96 -9.65 17.55
N ASP A 115 -15.02 -10.54 17.20
CA ASP A 115 -14.01 -10.31 16.16
C ASP A 115 -14.45 -10.81 14.78
N LYS A 116 -15.73 -11.16 14.62
CA LYS A 116 -16.25 -11.68 13.34
C LYS A 116 -16.26 -10.60 12.28
N PHE A 117 -15.59 -10.89 11.15
CA PHE A 117 -15.74 -10.08 9.95
C PHE A 117 -17.14 -10.16 9.36
N PHE A 118 -17.63 -9.01 8.87
CA PHE A 118 -18.84 -8.93 8.06
C PHE A 118 -18.59 -9.57 6.70
N CYS A 119 -19.45 -10.51 6.31
CA CYS A 119 -19.41 -11.15 5.00
C CYS A 119 -20.49 -10.56 4.08
N ASP A 120 -20.06 -9.84 3.04
CA ASP A 120 -20.96 -9.22 2.05
C ASP A 120 -21.94 -10.22 1.42
N LYS A 121 -21.47 -11.44 1.11
CA LYS A 121 -22.30 -12.50 0.52
C LYS A 121 -23.38 -13.03 1.47
N CYS A 122 -23.09 -13.06 2.77
CA CYS A 122 -24.07 -13.45 3.79
C CYS A 122 -24.89 -12.27 4.32
N CYS A 123 -24.47 -11.04 4.02
CA CYS A 123 -24.98 -9.79 4.58
C CYS A 123 -24.97 -9.77 6.12
N ARG A 124 -23.92 -10.35 6.74
CA ARG A 124 -23.69 -10.41 8.20
C ARG A 124 -22.26 -10.82 8.51
#